data_AF-A0A8J1UBU3-F1
#
_entry.id   AF-A0A8J1UBU3-F1
#
_cell.length_a   1.000
_cell.length_b   1.000
_cell.length_c   1.000
_cell.angle_alpha   90.00
_cell.angle_beta   90.00
_cell.angle_gamma   90.00
#
_symmetry.space_group_name_H-M   'P 1'
#
loop_
_entity.id
_entity.type
_entity.pdbx_description
1 polymer ?
#
loop_
_entity_poly.entity_id
_entity_poly.type
_entity_poly.pdbx_seq_one_letter_code
_entity_poly.pdbx_strand_id
1 'polypeptide(L)'
;LSLQEGHETVALEEGRMFIVGAIQGPISHYFYLIMDKKLGLGRSRGTIIKKILTDQIIGSPLFAFIFFEASGILEGQSPKSSFEEFARKFPTVYMVDWCVWPAAQCINFYFLPTKLRVVYVAAITLLWTSFLSWFKHRDARLQEGLREQSVYYKEISQTEENKTSRSVQLGNVNTSVD
;
A
#
# COMPACT_ATOMS: atom_id res chain seq x y z
N LEU A 1 9.14 -20.50 -15.09
CA LEU A 1 10.08 -19.61 -14.39
C LEU A 1 9.38 -18.30 -13.99
N SER A 2 8.93 -17.46 -14.93
CA SER A 2 8.21 -16.20 -14.61
C SER A 2 6.94 -16.35 -13.75
N LEU A 3 6.12 -17.40 -13.97
CA LEU A 3 4.95 -17.67 -13.13
C LEU A 3 5.31 -18.15 -11.72
N GLN A 4 6.46 -18.79 -11.55
CA GLN A 4 6.88 -19.35 -10.27
C GLN A 4 7.56 -18.28 -9.41
N GLU A 5 8.34 -17.39 -10.03
CA GLU A 5 8.87 -16.16 -9.40
C GLU A 5 7.74 -15.23 -8.96
N GLY A 6 6.69 -15.07 -9.77
CA GLY A 6 5.51 -14.28 -9.40
C GLY A 6 4.74 -14.84 -8.19
N HIS A 7 4.71 -16.17 -8.01
CA HIS A 7 4.07 -16.77 -6.83
C HIS A 7 4.93 -16.59 -5.57
N GLU A 8 6.25 -16.64 -5.71
CA GLU A 8 7.19 -16.48 -4.59
C GLU A 8 7.24 -15.02 -4.10
N THR A 9 7.19 -14.05 -5.00
CA THR A 9 7.10 -12.63 -4.64
C THR A 9 5.82 -12.30 -3.90
N VAL A 10 4.68 -12.83 -4.37
CA VAL A 10 3.39 -12.67 -3.69
C VAL A 10 3.42 -13.30 -2.29
N ALA A 11 3.95 -14.52 -2.15
CA ALA A 11 4.06 -15.17 -0.84
C ALA A 11 4.97 -14.40 0.14
N LEU A 12 6.06 -13.80 -0.36
CA LEU A 12 6.93 -12.95 0.43
C LEU A 12 6.25 -11.65 0.85
N GLU A 13 5.50 -11.00 -0.05
CA GLU A 13 4.70 -9.82 0.28
C GLU A 13 3.65 -10.15 1.36
N GLU A 14 2.92 -11.25 1.21
CA GLU A 14 1.94 -11.73 2.19
C GLU A 14 2.59 -12.01 3.55
N GLY A 15 3.76 -12.66 3.55
CA GLY A 15 4.54 -12.94 4.76
C GLY A 15 4.98 -11.66 5.49
N ARG A 16 5.40 -10.62 4.76
CA ARG A 16 5.75 -9.32 5.34
C ARG A 16 4.54 -8.65 5.97
N MET A 17 3.40 -8.64 5.27
CA MET A 17 2.16 -8.06 5.77
C MET A 17 1.64 -8.77 7.02
N PHE A 18 1.84 -10.09 7.10
CA PHE A 18 1.57 -10.86 8.32
C PHE A 18 2.43 -10.39 9.49
N ILE A 19 3.74 -10.20 9.29
CA ILE A 19 4.65 -9.71 10.33
C ILE A 19 4.27 -8.30 10.79
N VAL A 20 3.93 -7.40 9.86
CA VAL A 20 3.45 -6.05 10.18
C VAL A 20 2.19 -6.12 11.03
N GLY A 21 1.23 -6.98 10.66
CA GLY A 21 0.02 -7.23 11.45
C GLY A 21 0.32 -7.76 12.86
N ALA A 22 1.29 -8.68 12.98
CA ALA A 22 1.73 -9.23 14.25
C ALA A 22 2.39 -8.19 15.16
N ILE A 23 3.11 -7.21 14.60
CA ILE A 23 3.70 -6.07 15.34
C ILE A 23 2.59 -5.09 15.77
N GLN A 24 1.70 -4.76 14.84
CA GLN A 24 0.65 -3.76 15.07
C GLN A 24 -0.41 -4.24 16.07
N GLY A 25 -0.69 -5.55 16.13
CA GLY A 25 -1.68 -6.15 17.03
C GLY A 25 -1.48 -5.78 18.51
N PRO A 26 -0.36 -6.13 19.15
CA PRO A 26 -0.08 -5.75 20.53
C PRO A 26 -0.09 -4.24 20.76
N ILE A 27 0.45 -3.44 19.83
CA ILE A 27 0.46 -1.98 19.95
C ILE A 27 -0.96 -1.43 19.98
N SER A 28 -1.82 -1.89 19.07
CA SER A 28 -3.23 -1.48 19.02
C SER A 28 -3.96 -1.88 20.29
N HIS A 29 -3.67 -3.06 20.84
CA HIS A 29 -4.25 -3.52 22.11
C HIS A 29 -3.93 -2.55 23.26
N TYR A 30 -2.66 -2.20 23.44
CA TYR A 30 -2.26 -1.25 24.50
C TYR A 30 -2.80 0.17 24.25
N PHE A 31 -2.85 0.63 23.00
CA PHE A 31 -3.45 1.91 22.66
C PHE A 31 -4.92 1.96 23.09
N TYR A 32 -5.70 0.93 22.78
CA TYR A 32 -7.11 0.86 23.16
C TYR A 32 -7.30 0.76 24.67
N LEU A 33 -6.45 0.02 25.40
CA LEU A 33 -6.47 -0.01 26.87
C LEU A 33 -6.20 1.37 27.49
N ILE A 34 -5.21 2.10 26.98
CA ILE A 34 -4.88 3.46 27.43
C ILE A 34 -6.05 4.41 27.13
N MET A 35 -6.65 4.28 25.95
CA MET A 35 -7.80 5.08 25.54
C MET A 35 -9.01 4.82 26.45
N ASP A 36 -9.29 3.56 26.78
CA ASP A 36 -10.38 3.19 27.69
C ASP A 36 -10.12 3.68 29.12
N LYS A 37 -8.87 3.62 29.59
CA LYS A 37 -8.48 4.17 30.89
C LYS A 37 -8.67 5.69 30.97
N LYS A 38 -8.38 6.42 29.88
CA LYS A 38 -8.47 7.90 29.85
C LYS A 38 -9.87 8.43 29.56
N LEU A 39 -10.61 7.79 28.65
CA LEU A 39 -11.92 8.26 28.17
C LEU A 39 -13.10 7.56 28.84
N GLY A 40 -12.82 6.51 29.63
CA GLY A 40 -13.81 5.74 30.37
C GLY A 40 -14.42 4.59 29.57
N LEU A 41 -14.91 3.59 30.30
CA LEU A 41 -15.57 2.39 29.76
C LEU A 41 -17.03 2.64 29.36
N GLY A 42 -17.55 3.86 29.58
CA GLY A 42 -18.94 4.22 29.33
C GLY A 42 -19.32 4.07 27.86
N ARG A 43 -20.54 3.60 27.60
CA ARG A 43 -21.13 3.47 26.26
C ARG A 43 -22.02 4.67 25.89
N SER A 44 -21.87 5.79 26.57
CA SER A 44 -22.64 7.01 26.26
C SER A 44 -22.27 7.52 24.86
N ARG A 45 -23.21 8.17 24.17
CA ARG A 45 -22.97 8.78 22.84
C ARG A 45 -21.75 9.72 22.87
N GLY A 46 -21.62 10.52 23.94
CA GLY A 46 -20.48 11.41 24.12
C GLY A 46 -19.14 10.68 24.29
N THR A 47 -19.12 9.57 25.02
CA THR A 47 -17.91 8.74 25.17
C THR A 47 -17.52 8.08 23.85
N ILE A 48 -18.50 7.56 23.10
CA ILE A 48 -18.26 6.93 21.80
C ILE A 48 -17.68 7.94 20.80
N ILE A 49 -18.26 9.14 20.69
CA ILE A 49 -17.75 10.19 19.80
C ILE A 49 -16.31 10.58 20.18
N LYS A 50 -16.03 10.77 21.47
CA LYS A 50 -14.66 11.06 21.93
C LYS A 50 -13.67 9.97 21.56
N LYS A 51 -14.06 8.70 21.68
CA LYS A 51 -13.22 7.55 21.29
C LYS A 51 -12.96 7.54 19.80
N ILE A 52 -13.98 7.72 18.97
CA ILE A 52 -13.84 7.78 17.50
C ILE A 52 -12.90 8.93 17.11
N LEU A 53 -13.11 10.13 17.65
CA LEU A 53 -12.23 11.27 17.34
C LEU A 53 -10.79 11.04 17.82
N THR A 54 -10.60 10.42 18.97
CA THR A 54 -9.26 10.10 19.49
C THR A 54 -8.55 9.07 18.62
N ASP A 55 -9.27 8.01 18.24
CA ASP A 55 -8.76 6.99 17.33
C ASP A 55 -8.39 7.62 15.99
N GLN A 56 -9.24 8.45 15.41
CA GLN A 56 -8.95 9.04 14.10
C GLN A 56 -7.85 10.11 14.12
N ILE A 57 -7.75 10.92 15.18
CA ILE A 57 -6.74 12.00 15.27
C ILE A 57 -5.38 11.48 15.74
N ILE A 58 -5.35 10.43 16.56
CA ILE A 58 -4.12 9.93 17.19
C ILE A 58 -3.80 8.51 16.72
N GLY A 59 -4.78 7.61 16.81
CA GLY A 59 -4.64 6.20 16.44
C GLY A 59 -4.32 6.02 14.95
N SER A 60 -5.18 6.50 14.05
CA SER A 60 -5.01 6.34 12.60
C SER A 60 -3.66 6.85 12.09
N PRO A 61 -3.17 8.06 12.45
CA PRO A 61 -1.83 8.52 12.05
C PRO A 61 -0.71 7.64 12.61
N LEU A 62 -0.83 7.22 13.88
CA LEU A 62 0.16 6.36 14.53
C LEU A 62 0.23 4.98 13.87
N PHE A 63 -0.91 4.35 13.63
CA PHE A 63 -0.97 3.04 12.99
C PHE A 63 -0.53 3.08 11.54
N ALA A 64 -0.88 4.13 10.79
CA ALA A 64 -0.37 4.34 9.45
C ALA A 64 1.16 4.49 9.46
N PHE A 65 1.71 5.30 10.36
CA PHE A 65 3.16 5.44 10.50
C PHE A 65 3.85 4.11 10.80
N ILE A 66 3.35 3.36 11.79
CA ILE A 66 3.90 2.03 12.13
C ILE A 66 3.81 1.08 10.95
N PHE A 67 2.69 1.08 10.22
CA PHE A 67 2.51 0.24 9.04
C PHE A 67 3.58 0.54 7.98
N PHE A 68 3.77 1.82 7.64
CA PHE A 68 4.76 2.20 6.62
C PHE A 68 6.19 1.91 7.06
N GLU A 69 6.55 2.24 8.30
CA GLU A 69 7.89 1.97 8.84
C GLU A 69 8.21 0.48 8.96
N ALA A 70 7.29 -0.31 9.54
CA ALA A 70 7.48 -1.75 9.67
C ALA A 70 7.58 -2.42 8.29
N SER A 71 6.73 -2.03 7.34
CA SER A 71 6.79 -2.56 5.98
C SER A 71 8.08 -2.14 5.26
N GLY A 72 8.49 -0.87 5.40
CA GLY A 72 9.72 -0.36 4.80
C GLY A 72 10.96 -1.09 5.31
N ILE A 73 11.05 -1.37 6.62
CA ILE A 73 12.13 -2.16 7.21
C ILE A 73 12.16 -3.58 6.62
N LEU A 74 11.01 -4.24 6.49
CA LEU A 74 10.90 -5.60 5.93
C LEU A 74 11.21 -5.65 4.43
N GLU A 75 11.04 -4.53 3.73
CA GLU A 75 11.43 -4.33 2.33
C GLU A 75 12.93 -3.98 2.18
N GLY A 76 13.66 -3.80 3.28
CA GLY A 76 15.06 -3.41 3.27
C GLY A 76 15.28 -1.92 2.97
N GLN A 77 14.25 -1.08 3.11
CA GLN A 77 14.37 0.36 2.94
C GLN A 77 15.14 1.00 4.11
N SER A 78 15.81 2.12 3.83
CA SER A 78 16.34 2.97 4.91
C SER A 78 15.20 3.68 5.66
N PRO A 79 15.35 4.02 6.95
CA PRO A 79 14.32 4.75 7.70
C PRO A 79 13.93 6.08 7.03
N LYS A 80 14.89 6.78 6.41
CA LYS A 80 14.62 8.02 5.68
C LYS A 80 13.71 7.77 4.47
N SER A 81 13.99 6.74 3.68
CA SER A 81 13.17 6.36 2.51
C SER A 81 11.76 5.96 2.92
N SER A 82 11.63 5.16 3.98
CA SER A 82 10.33 4.76 4.51
C SER A 82 9.51 5.98 4.97
N PHE A 83 10.15 6.91 5.69
CA PHE A 83 9.47 8.13 6.13
C PHE A 83 9.03 9.02 4.97
N GLU A 84 9.87 9.19 3.94
CA GLU A 84 9.50 9.93 2.73
C GLU A 84 8.33 9.27 1.99
N GLU A 85 8.31 7.94 1.94
CA GLU A 85 7.19 7.17 1.39
C GLU A 85 5.91 7.39 2.19
N PHE A 86 5.99 7.29 3.52
CA PHE A 86 4.90 7.58 4.44
C PHE A 86 4.37 8.99 4.21
N ALA A 87 5.23 10.01 4.28
CA ALA A 87 4.83 11.42 4.16
C ALA A 87 4.12 11.69 2.82
N ARG A 88 4.55 11.03 1.75
CA ARG A 88 3.95 11.16 0.41
C ARG A 88 2.59 10.48 0.29
N LYS A 89 2.42 9.29 0.89
CA LYS A 89 1.21 8.47 0.75
C LYS A 89 0.17 8.74 1.85
N PHE A 90 0.61 9.20 3.01
CA PHE A 90 -0.22 9.40 4.18
C PHE A 90 -1.44 10.30 3.92
N PRO A 91 -1.35 11.45 3.24
CA PRO A 91 -2.54 12.29 3.02
C PRO A 91 -3.66 11.54 2.30
N THR A 92 -3.33 10.74 1.29
CA THR A 92 -4.31 9.94 0.56
C THR A 92 -4.85 8.80 1.43
N VAL A 93 -3.97 8.05 2.10
CA VAL A 93 -4.39 6.95 3.00
C VAL A 93 -5.31 7.48 4.09
N TYR A 94 -4.94 8.58 4.73
CA TYR A 94 -5.68 9.20 5.81
C TYR A 94 -7.04 9.73 5.35
N MET A 95 -7.12 10.34 4.16
CA MET A 95 -8.40 10.76 3.60
C MET A 95 -9.33 9.56 3.35
N VAL A 96 -8.82 8.45 2.82
CA VAL A 96 -9.61 7.24 2.61
C VAL A 96 -10.00 6.60 3.95
N ASP A 97 -9.13 6.62 4.96
CA ASP A 97 -9.40 6.16 6.33
C ASP A 97 -10.64 6.86 6.90
N TRP A 98 -10.70 8.20 6.77
CA TRP A 98 -11.83 9.02 7.19
C TRP A 98 -13.12 8.77 6.40
N CYS A 99 -13.04 8.27 5.18
CA CYS A 99 -14.22 7.87 4.40
C CYS A 99 -14.72 6.47 4.80
N VAL A 100 -13.80 5.55 5.12
CA VAL A 100 -14.10 4.15 5.38
C VAL A 100 -14.54 3.93 6.83
N TRP A 101 -13.73 4.33 7.80
CA TRP A 101 -13.92 3.90 9.19
C TRP A 101 -15.10 4.58 9.88
N PRO A 102 -15.33 5.90 9.77
CA PRO A 102 -16.53 6.52 10.32
C PRO A 102 -17.82 5.92 9.73
N ALA A 103 -17.87 5.68 8.42
CA ALA A 103 -19.00 5.04 7.76
C ALA A 103 -19.17 3.59 8.24
N ALA A 104 -18.08 2.82 8.30
CA ALA A 104 -18.10 1.44 8.75
C ALA A 104 -18.54 1.33 10.21
N GLN A 105 -18.05 2.20 11.10
CA GLN A 105 -18.44 2.24 12.52
C GLN A 105 -19.89 2.68 12.70
N CYS A 106 -20.39 3.60 11.85
CA CYS A 106 -21.80 3.93 11.82
C CYS A 106 -22.63 2.68 11.54
N ILE A 107 -22.29 1.91 10.50
CA ILE A 107 -23.00 0.67 10.18
C ILE A 107 -22.92 -0.35 11.33
N ASN A 108 -21.72 -0.51 11.88
CA ASN A 108 -21.43 -1.45 12.95
C ASN A 108 -22.27 -1.21 14.21
N PHE A 109 -22.42 0.06 14.62
CA PHE A 109 -23.14 0.40 15.85
C PHE A 109 -24.65 0.58 15.65
N TYR A 110 -25.09 1.07 14.49
CA TYR A 110 -26.51 1.36 14.23
C TYR A 110 -27.28 0.15 13.66
N PHE A 111 -26.72 -0.59 12.71
CA PHE A 111 -27.48 -1.64 11.99
C PHE A 111 -27.18 -3.06 12.49
N LEU A 112 -26.01 -3.31 13.07
CA LEU A 112 -25.58 -4.68 13.40
C LEU A 112 -25.84 -5.08 14.86
N PRO A 113 -26.41 -6.29 15.10
CA PRO A 113 -26.50 -6.86 16.42
C PRO A 113 -25.09 -7.16 16.96
N THR A 114 -24.89 -7.04 18.26
CA THR A 114 -23.56 -7.13 18.91
C THR A 114 -22.76 -8.37 18.51
N LYS A 115 -23.42 -9.51 18.28
CA LYS A 115 -22.78 -10.78 17.89
C LYS A 115 -22.09 -10.72 16.51
N LEU A 116 -22.59 -9.90 15.59
CA LEU A 116 -22.06 -9.79 14.22
C LEU A 116 -20.99 -8.71 14.05
N ARG A 117 -20.86 -7.80 15.03
CA ARG A 117 -19.97 -6.63 14.95
C ARG A 117 -18.51 -6.99 14.74
N VAL A 118 -18.02 -7.99 15.46
CA VAL A 118 -16.61 -8.43 15.38
C VAL A 118 -16.31 -9.00 13.98
N VAL A 119 -17.20 -9.84 13.45
CA VAL A 119 -17.04 -10.43 12.11
C VAL A 119 -17.09 -9.34 11.04
N TYR A 120 -18.01 -8.38 11.16
CA TYR A 120 -18.11 -7.25 10.25
C TYR A 120 -16.83 -6.40 10.25
N VAL A 121 -16.36 -5.98 11.44
CA VAL A 121 -15.13 -5.19 11.55
C VAL A 121 -13.94 -5.95 10.99
N ALA A 122 -13.82 -7.26 11.29
CA ALA A 122 -12.75 -8.09 10.75
C ALA A 122 -12.77 -8.16 9.21
N ALA A 123 -13.96 -8.24 8.59
CA ALA A 123 -14.10 -8.21 7.13
C ALA A 123 -13.65 -6.86 6.54
N ILE A 124 -14.05 -5.74 7.14
CA ILE A 124 -13.58 -4.41 6.72
C ILE A 124 -12.07 -4.26 6.91
N THR A 125 -11.51 -4.77 8.02
CA THR A 125 -10.07 -4.77 8.27
C THR A 125 -9.30 -5.57 7.20
N LEU A 126 -9.84 -6.70 6.74
CA LEU A 126 -9.23 -7.49 5.66
C LEU A 126 -9.20 -6.70 4.34
N LEU A 127 -10.29 -6.01 4.00
CA LEU A 127 -10.33 -5.13 2.83
C LEU A 127 -9.37 -3.95 2.98
N TRP A 128 -9.30 -3.36 4.16
CA TRP A 128 -8.41 -2.24 4.47
C TRP A 128 -6.93 -2.61 4.34
N THR A 129 -6.52 -3.74 4.91
CA THR A 129 -5.14 -4.24 4.81
C THR A 129 -4.77 -4.59 3.37
N SER A 130 -5.70 -5.15 2.60
CA SER A 130 -5.52 -5.39 1.16
C SER A 130 -5.34 -4.08 0.38
N PHE A 131 -6.17 -3.07 0.67
CA PHE A 131 -6.04 -1.73 0.09
C PHE A 131 -4.70 -1.09 0.42
N LEU A 132 -4.26 -1.12 1.69
CA LEU A 132 -2.97 -0.58 2.10
C LEU A 132 -1.81 -1.27 1.39
N SER A 133 -1.84 -2.60 1.30
CA SER A 133 -0.85 -3.39 0.54
C SER A 133 -0.78 -2.93 -0.91
N TRP A 134 -1.94 -2.88 -1.57
CA TRP A 134 -2.03 -2.48 -2.97
C TRP A 134 -1.53 -1.05 -3.18
N PHE A 135 -1.97 -0.11 -2.34
CA PHE A 135 -1.65 1.31 -2.46
C PHE A 135 -0.16 1.58 -2.19
N LYS A 136 0.43 0.84 -1.24
CA LYS A 136 1.87 0.89 -0.99
C LYS A 136 2.65 0.39 -2.20
N HIS A 137 2.31 -0.74 -2.80
CA HIS A 137 3.08 -1.28 -3.93
C HIS A 137 2.73 -0.68 -5.30
N ARG A 138 1.67 0.13 -5.40
CA ARG A 138 1.19 0.71 -6.67
C ARG A 138 2.27 1.47 -7.42
N ASP A 139 2.98 2.37 -6.75
CA ASP A 139 3.94 3.25 -7.43
C ASP A 139 5.16 2.48 -7.95
N ALA A 140 5.60 1.45 -7.22
CA ALA A 140 6.70 0.57 -7.65
C ALA A 140 6.32 -0.17 -8.94
N ARG A 141 5.13 -0.79 -8.97
CA ARG A 141 4.61 -1.48 -10.17
C ARG A 141 4.47 -0.56 -11.38
N LEU A 142 4.05 0.68 -11.16
CA LEU A 142 3.95 1.67 -12.23
C LEU A 142 5.32 2.08 -12.78
N GLN A 143 6.32 2.25 -11.90
CA GLN A 143 7.70 2.58 -12.30
C GLN A 143 8.34 1.43 -13.09
N GLU A 144 8.10 0.19 -12.69
CA GLU A 144 8.56 -1.00 -13.42
C GLU A 144 7.96 -1.05 -14.84
N GLY A 145 6.63 -0.92 -14.97
CA GLY A 145 5.98 -0.91 -16.28
C GLY A 145 6.45 0.23 -17.20
N LEU A 146 6.67 1.42 -16.65
CA LEU A 146 7.24 2.54 -17.41
C LEU A 146 8.69 2.29 -17.85
N ARG A 147 9.50 1.64 -17.00
CA ARG A 147 10.88 1.24 -17.33
C ARG A 147 10.88 0.21 -18.45
N GLU A 148 10.07 -0.84 -18.35
CA GLU A 148 9.95 -1.87 -19.39
C GLU A 148 9.57 -1.26 -20.75
N GLN A 149 8.55 -0.38 -20.75
CA GLN A 149 8.15 0.33 -21.95
C GLN A 149 9.29 1.20 -22.52
N SER A 150 10.05 1.88 -21.66
CA SER A 150 11.18 2.72 -22.09
C SER A 150 12.32 1.92 -22.73
N VAL A 151 12.62 0.73 -22.19
CA VAL A 151 13.65 -0.19 -22.72
C VAL A 151 13.22 -0.73 -24.07
N TYR A 152 11.96 -1.21 -24.18
CA TYR A 152 11.39 -1.71 -25.43
C TYR A 152 11.45 -0.69 -26.57
N TYR A 153 11.07 0.56 -26.30
CA TYR A 153 11.15 1.62 -27.31
C TYR A 153 12.60 1.89 -27.74
N LYS A 154 13.57 1.81 -26.81
CA LYS A 154 14.98 2.00 -27.12
C LYS A 154 15.52 0.90 -28.05
N GLU A 155 15.12 -0.36 -27.83
CA GLU A 155 15.49 -1.49 -28.68
C GLU A 155 14.91 -1.38 -30.09
N ILE A 156 13.65 -0.94 -30.22
CA ILE A 156 13.02 -0.71 -31.54
C ILE A 156 13.73 0.41 -32.29
N SER A 157 13.99 1.55 -31.64
CA SER A 157 14.67 2.68 -32.29
C SER A 157 16.06 2.29 -32.80
N GLN A 158 16.84 1.54 -32.00
CA GLN A 158 18.15 1.03 -32.43
C GLN A 158 18.05 0.03 -33.58
N THR A 159 17.02 -0.80 -33.59
CA THR A 159 16.78 -1.78 -34.66
C THR A 159 16.42 -1.09 -35.97
N GLU A 160 15.56 -0.08 -35.93
CA GLU A 160 15.17 0.72 -37.10
C GLU A 160 16.33 1.57 -37.63
N GLU A 161 17.14 2.17 -36.75
CA GLU A 161 18.35 2.90 -37.12
C GLU A 161 19.38 1.98 -37.80
N ASN A 162 19.66 0.79 -37.22
CA ASN A 162 20.56 -0.19 -37.82
C ASN A 162 20.07 -0.72 -39.17
N LYS A 163 18.77 -0.96 -39.34
CA LYS A 163 18.18 -1.34 -40.65
C LYS A 163 18.38 -0.23 -41.68
N THR A 164 18.15 1.02 -41.28
CA THR A 164 18.31 2.19 -42.14
C THR A 164 19.78 2.41 -42.53
N SER A 165 20.72 2.29 -41.59
CA SER A 165 22.15 2.37 -41.91
C SER A 165 22.59 1.24 -42.86
N ARG A 166 22.06 0.01 -42.70
CA ARG A 166 22.36 -1.10 -43.61
C ARG A 166 21.79 -0.91 -45.02
N SER A 167 20.57 -0.41 -45.16
CA SER A 167 19.97 -0.16 -46.47
C SER A 167 20.70 0.96 -47.22
N VAL A 168 21.14 2.02 -46.53
CA VAL A 168 21.98 3.08 -47.11
C VAL A 168 23.33 2.52 -47.60
N GLN A 169 23.99 1.68 -46.79
CA GLN A 169 25.27 1.04 -47.18
C GLN A 169 25.12 0.15 -48.43
N LEU A 170 24.09 -0.70 -48.47
CA LEU A 170 23.83 -1.57 -49.62
C LEU A 170 23.46 -0.80 -50.90
N GLY A 171 22.73 0.31 -50.77
CA GLY A 171 22.40 1.19 -51.89
C GLY A 171 23.65 1.83 -52.52
N ASN A 172 24.56 2.34 -51.70
CA ASN A 172 25.81 2.95 -52.19
C ASN A 172 26.76 1.95 -52.85
N VAL A 173 26.79 0.70 -52.38
CA VAL A 173 27.63 -0.35 -52.99
C VAL A 173 27.16 -0.68 -54.41
N ASN A 174 25.85 -0.74 -54.66
CA ASN A 174 25.32 -1.07 -55.98
C ASN A 174 25.52 0.04 -57.03
N THR A 175 25.62 1.31 -56.62
CA THR A 175 25.89 2.45 -57.52
C THR A 175 27.37 2.66 -57.85
N SER A 176 28.28 1.91 -57.23
CA SER A 176 29.74 2.05 -57.38
C SER A 176 30.36 1.07 -58.40
N VAL A 177 29.55 0.19 -58.98
CA VAL A 177 30.00 -0.93 -59.83
C VAL A 177 29.63 -0.72 -61.32
N ASP A 178 28.99 0.40 -61.65
CA ASP A 178 28.72 0.86 -63.03
C ASP A 178 29.66 2.02 -63.42
#